data_AF-A0A0B8NZW1-F1
#
_entry.id   AF-A0A0B8NZW1-F1
#
_cell.length_a   1.000
_cell.length_b   1.000
_cell.length_c   1.000
_cell.angle_alpha   90.00
_cell.angle_beta   90.00
_cell.angle_gamma   90.00
#
_symmetry.space_group_name_H-M   'P 1'
#
loop_
_entity.id
_entity.type
_entity.pdbx_description
1 polymer ?
#
loop_
_entity_poly.entity_id
_entity_poly.type
_entity_poly.pdbx_seq_one_letter_code
_entity_poly.pdbx_strand_id
1 'polypeptide(L)'
;MIWEEENQDLEFKAFIQEMIQMRLGYPELNDASIDWIEVADDSCVAYQRGRLTFVLNNSEQEKSVEVNGQQLTLAPYGYQILGK
;
A
#
# COMPACT_ATOMS: atom_id res chain seq x y z
N MET A 1 16.68 1.09 -21.97
CA MET A 1 15.46 1.92 -21.88
C MET A 1 14.64 1.61 -23.11
N ILE A 2 13.37 1.22 -22.93
CA ILE A 2 12.41 1.05 -24.03
C ILE A 2 11.76 2.41 -24.25
N TRP A 3 11.94 2.99 -25.43
CA TRP A 3 11.50 4.36 -25.69
C TRP A 3 10.16 4.41 -26.42
N GLU A 4 9.79 3.35 -27.11
CA GLU A 4 8.50 3.18 -27.78
C GLU A 4 7.39 3.04 -26.72
N GLU A 5 6.47 4.01 -26.68
CA GLU A 5 5.46 4.12 -25.62
C GLU A 5 4.47 2.94 -25.61
N GLU A 6 4.20 2.36 -26.78
CA GLU A 6 3.38 1.15 -26.96
C GLU A 6 3.98 -0.11 -26.29
N ASN A 7 5.28 -0.09 -26.01
CA ASN A 7 5.99 -1.17 -25.31
C ASN A 7 6.17 -0.86 -23.81
N GLN A 8 5.56 0.22 -23.30
CA GLN A 8 5.60 0.61 -21.89
C GLN A 8 4.31 0.21 -21.16
N ASP A 9 4.46 -0.23 -19.93
CA ASP A 9 3.33 -0.46 -19.02
C ASP A 9 2.84 0.89 -18.45
N LEU A 10 1.87 1.49 -19.13
CA LEU A 10 1.32 2.79 -18.76
C LEU A 10 0.50 2.74 -17.46
N GLU A 11 -0.12 1.60 -17.15
CA GLU A 11 -0.87 1.41 -15.91
C GLU A 11 0.08 1.39 -14.71
N PHE A 12 1.14 0.59 -14.79
CA PHE A 12 2.15 0.54 -13.75
C PHE A 12 2.87 1.89 -13.60
N LYS A 13 3.16 2.58 -14.70
CA LYS A 13 3.73 3.94 -14.67
C LYS A 13 2.81 4.91 -13.92
N ALA A 14 1.50 4.91 -14.21
CA ALA A 14 0.54 5.77 -13.53
C ALA A 14 0.48 5.45 -12.02
N PHE A 15 0.43 4.15 -11.66
CA PHE A 15 0.48 3.71 -10.28
C PHE A 15 1.75 4.21 -9.53
N ILE A 16 2.93 4.09 -10.14
CA ILE A 16 4.17 4.61 -9.56
C ILE A 16 4.13 6.13 -9.42
N GLN A 17 3.57 6.86 -10.40
CA GLN A 17 3.39 8.31 -10.28
C GLN A 17 2.48 8.69 -9.12
N GLU A 18 1.39 7.95 -8.87
CA GLU A 18 0.53 8.16 -7.71
C GLU A 18 1.28 7.98 -6.38
N MET A 19 2.12 6.94 -6.29
CA MET A 19 2.96 6.70 -5.11
C MET A 19 3.98 7.84 -4.88
N ILE A 20 4.57 8.36 -5.95
CA ILE A 20 5.47 9.52 -5.89
C ILE A 20 4.72 10.75 -5.37
N GLN A 21 3.54 11.04 -5.91
CA GLN A 21 2.75 12.19 -5.48
C GLN A 21 2.31 12.05 -4.01
N MET A 22 1.96 10.85 -3.58
CA MET A 22 1.67 10.59 -2.17
C MET A 22 2.88 10.88 -1.29
N ARG A 23 4.08 10.41 -1.65
CA ARG A 23 5.29 10.68 -0.88
C ARG A 23 5.66 12.17 -0.82
N LEU A 24 5.31 12.95 -1.84
CA LEU A 24 5.47 14.40 -1.84
C LEU A 24 4.40 15.10 -0.97
N GLY A 25 3.17 14.58 -0.93
CA GLY A 25 2.05 15.17 -0.21
C GLY A 25 1.99 14.87 1.29
N TYR A 26 2.66 13.80 1.75
CA TYR A 26 2.67 13.36 3.14
C TYR A 26 4.13 13.27 3.64
N PRO A 27 4.68 14.36 4.22
CA PRO A 27 6.07 14.41 4.67
C PRO A 27 6.47 13.27 5.63
N GLU A 28 5.51 12.78 6.43
CA GLU A 28 5.68 11.64 7.35
C GLU A 28 6.15 10.34 6.66
N LEU A 29 5.94 10.22 5.35
CA LEU A 29 6.42 9.08 4.56
C LEU A 29 7.95 9.13 4.30
N ASN A 30 8.60 10.24 4.64
CA ASN A 30 10.04 10.41 4.55
C ASN A 30 10.77 10.25 5.89
N ASP A 31 10.02 10.15 7.00
CA ASP A 31 10.60 9.91 8.32
C ASP A 31 11.28 8.53 8.41
N ALA A 32 12.11 8.32 9.43
CA ALA A 32 12.73 7.01 9.68
C ALA A 32 11.85 6.09 10.54
N SER A 33 10.70 6.58 11.03
CA SER A 33 9.79 5.86 11.92
C SER A 33 8.68 5.12 11.17
N ILE A 34 8.37 3.93 11.66
CA ILE A 34 7.26 3.08 11.24
C ILE A 34 6.65 2.48 12.50
N ASP A 35 5.34 2.60 12.65
CA ASP A 35 4.57 1.97 13.70
C ASP A 35 3.88 0.74 13.14
N TRP A 36 4.23 -0.45 13.63
CA TRP A 36 3.61 -1.69 13.16
C TRP A 36 2.26 -1.90 13.83
N ILE A 37 1.26 -2.31 13.04
CA ILE A 37 -0.06 -2.69 13.55
C ILE A 37 -0.17 -4.21 13.44
N GLU A 38 -0.52 -4.86 14.54
CA GLU A 38 -0.70 -6.31 14.58
C GLU A 38 -1.89 -6.72 13.69
N VAL A 39 -1.68 -7.73 12.86
CA VAL A 39 -2.69 -8.29 11.96
C VAL A 39 -2.74 -9.79 12.19
N ALA A 40 -3.94 -10.32 12.41
CA ALA A 40 -4.15 -11.76 12.65
C ALA A 40 -4.13 -12.60 11.35
N ASP A 41 -3.12 -12.39 10.48
CA ASP A 41 -2.86 -13.20 9.29
C ASP A 41 -1.37 -13.15 8.92
N ASP A 42 -0.74 -14.32 8.73
CA ASP A 42 0.70 -14.45 8.48
C ASP A 42 1.16 -13.86 7.14
N SER A 43 0.24 -13.67 6.20
CA SER A 43 0.52 -13.13 4.87
C SER A 43 0.07 -11.69 4.72
N CYS A 44 -0.48 -11.07 5.76
CA CYS A 44 -0.84 -9.66 5.76
C CYS A 44 0.05 -8.87 6.70
N VAL A 45 0.32 -7.63 6.30
CA VAL A 45 1.06 -6.69 7.13
C VAL A 45 0.36 -5.35 7.16
N ALA A 46 0.28 -4.76 8.35
CA ALA A 46 -0.20 -3.39 8.51
C ALA A 46 0.84 -2.55 9.23
N TYR A 47 0.98 -1.30 8.79
CA TYR A 47 1.82 -0.33 9.45
C TYR A 47 1.27 1.08 9.25
N GLN A 48 1.61 1.97 10.18
CA GLN A 48 1.23 3.37 10.17
C GLN A 48 2.46 4.25 9.96
N ARG A 49 2.26 5.30 9.17
CA ARG A 49 3.21 6.40 9.00
C ARG A 49 2.43 7.71 9.08
N GLY A 50 2.66 8.47 10.15
CA GLY A 50 1.84 9.62 10.49
C GLY A 50 0.36 9.25 10.57
N ARG A 51 -0.49 9.87 9.74
CA ARG A 51 -1.93 9.55 9.72
C ARG A 51 -2.32 8.42 8.78
N LEU A 52 -1.41 7.97 7.91
CA LEU A 52 -1.70 6.96 6.91
C LEU A 52 -1.46 5.56 7.48
N THR A 53 -2.45 4.69 7.33
CA THR A 53 -2.32 3.26 7.65
C THR A 53 -2.29 2.46 6.36
N PHE A 54 -1.21 1.72 6.15
CA PHE A 54 -1.02 0.83 5.02
C PHE A 54 -1.37 -0.60 5.46
N VAL A 55 -2.14 -1.30 4.64
CA VAL A 55 -2.48 -2.71 4.85
C VAL A 55 -2.22 -3.45 3.54
N LEU A 56 -1.32 -4.43 3.57
CA LEU A 56 -0.84 -5.15 2.39
C LEU A 56 -1.12 -6.64 2.54
N ASN A 57 -1.55 -7.26 1.44
CA ASN A 57 -1.67 -8.70 1.30
C ASN A 57 -0.50 -9.23 0.47
N ASN A 58 0.32 -10.09 1.05
CA ASN A 58 1.46 -10.73 0.39
C ASN A 58 1.15 -12.19 0.00
N SER A 59 -0.08 -12.47 -0.42
CA SER A 59 -0.50 -13.78 -0.91
C SER A 59 -1.25 -13.70 -2.24
N GLU A 60 -1.30 -14.85 -2.92
CA GLU A 60 -2.09 -15.06 -4.14
C GLU A 60 -3.59 -15.21 -3.87
N GLN A 61 -4.00 -15.18 -2.60
CA GLN A 61 -5.39 -15.36 -2.19
C GLN A 61 -5.98 -14.05 -1.70
N GLU A 62 -7.28 -13.89 -1.86
CA GLU A 62 -8.01 -12.81 -1.17
C GLU A 62 -7.90 -13.01 0.35
N LYS A 63 -7.70 -11.91 1.08
CA LYS A 63 -7.58 -11.90 2.54
C LYS A 63 -8.55 -10.92 3.16
N SER A 64 -9.19 -11.36 4.25
CA SER A 64 -9.97 -10.48 5.11
C SER A 64 -9.25 -10.32 6.44
N VAL A 65 -8.90 -9.07 6.78
CA VAL A 65 -8.16 -8.74 8.00
C VAL A 65 -8.86 -7.61 8.76
N GLU A 66 -8.71 -7.61 10.08
CA GLU A 66 -9.18 -6.53 10.93
C GLU A 66 -8.01 -5.61 11.28
N VAL A 67 -8.16 -4.32 11.01
CA VAL A 67 -7.16 -3.28 11.34
C VAL A 67 -7.91 -2.10 11.96
N ASN A 68 -7.50 -1.67 13.16
CA ASN A 68 -8.13 -0.56 13.90
C ASN A 68 -9.65 -0.74 14.11
N GLY A 69 -10.11 -1.98 14.30
CA GLY A 69 -11.54 -2.31 14.46
C GLY A 69 -12.36 -2.25 13.17
N GLN A 70 -11.71 -2.06 12.02
CA GLN A 70 -12.33 -2.10 10.70
C GLN A 70 -11.94 -3.38 9.97
N GLN A 71 -12.94 -4.06 9.42
CA GLN A 71 -12.73 -5.23 8.56
C GLN A 71 -12.42 -4.78 7.13
N LEU A 72 -11.32 -5.28 6.57
CA LEU A 72 -10.82 -4.95 5.23
C LEU A 72 -10.71 -6.23 4.40
N THR A 73 -11.13 -6.17 3.14
CA THR A 73 -10.88 -7.21 2.15
C THR A 73 -9.81 -6.74 1.16
N LEU A 74 -8.77 -7.55 1.01
CA LEU A 74 -7.62 -7.28 0.17
C LEU A 74 -7.56 -8.33 -0.94
N ALA A 75 -7.56 -7.88 -2.20
CA ALA A 75 -7.31 -8.74 -3.34
C ALA A 75 -5.92 -9.41 -3.24
N PRO A 76 -5.65 -10.48 -4.03
CA PRO A 76 -4.31 -11.04 -4.18
C PRO A 76 -3.28 -9.96 -4.51
N TYR A 77 -2.17 -9.92 -3.76
CA TYR A 77 -1.15 -8.86 -3.86
C TYR A 77 -1.67 -7.42 -3.76
N GLY A 78 -2.88 -7.25 -3.23
CA GLY A 78 -3.54 -5.97 -3.09
C GLY A 78 -3.13 -5.23 -1.82
N TYR A 79 -3.51 -3.96 -1.77
CA TYR A 79 -3.28 -3.11 -0.60
C TYR A 79 -4.46 -2.16 -0.39
N GLN A 80 -4.59 -1.65 0.82
CA GLN A 80 -5.44 -0.52 1.15
C GLN A 80 -4.66 0.51 1.96
N ILE A 81 -5.00 1.78 1.76
CA ILE A 81 -4.41 2.90 2.49
C ILE A 81 -5.56 3.66 3.15
N LEU A 82 -5.61 3.63 4.48
CA LEU A 82 -6.59 4.35 5.29
C LEU A 82 -6.03 5.71 5.71
N GLY A 83 -6.93 6.68 5.93
CA GLY A 83 -6.56 8.02 6.39
C GLY A 83 -6.06 8.97 5.30
N LYS A 84 -6.23 8.60 4.02
CA LYS A 84 -5.89 9.45 2.87
C LYS A 84 -6.77 10.70 2.81
#